data_AF-H0TK20-F1
#
_entry.id   AF-H0TK20-F1
#
_cell.length_a   1.000
_cell.length_b   1.000
_cell.length_c   1.000
_cell.angle_alpha   90.00
_cell.angle_beta   90.00
_cell.angle_gamma   90.00
#
_symmetry.space_group_name_H-M   'P 1'
#
loop_
_entity.id
_entity.type
_entity.pdbx_description
1 polymer ?
#
loop_
_entity_poly.entity_id
_entity_poly.type
_entity_poly.pdbx_seq_one_letter_code
_entity_poly.pdbx_strand_id
1 'polypeptide(L)' 'MAFVECCQRCQSHRNNINRYERLLKTYLTDIERNFIELRLWEEQVALRQINQKASLS' A
#
# COMPACT_ATOMS: atom_id res chain seq x y z
N MET A 1 10.83 -15.03 -13.55
CA MET A 1 9.82 -14.01 -13.92
C MET A 1 8.87 -13.73 -12.75
N ALA A 2 8.07 -14.69 -12.28
CA ALA A 2 7.06 -14.47 -11.21
C ALA A 2 7.59 -13.91 -9.88
N PHE A 3 8.78 -14.33 -9.42
CA PHE A 3 9.37 -13.85 -8.16
C PHE A 3 9.78 -12.36 -8.22
N VAL A 4 10.31 -11.93 -9.36
CA VAL A 4 10.73 -10.54 -9.59
C VAL A 4 9.50 -9.62 -9.61
N GLU A 5 8.41 -10.06 -10.26
CA GLU A 5 7.15 -9.31 -10.31
C GLU A 5 6.50 -9.19 -8.91
N CYS A 6 6.57 -10.24 -8.09
CA CYS A 6 6.11 -10.22 -6.70
C CYS A 6 6.89 -9.18 -5.86
N CYS A 7 8.22 -9.14 -5.99
CA CYS A 7 9.07 -8.14 -5.35
C CYS A 7 8.74 -6.71 -5.82
N GLN A 8 8.56 -6.50 -7.13
CA GLN A 8 8.20 -5.19 -7.69
C GLN A 8 6.84 -4.71 -7.17
N ARG A 9 5.84 -5.59 -7.11
CA ARG A 9 4.51 -5.26 -6.57
C ARG A 9 4.57 -4.94 -5.09
N CYS A 10 5.26 -5.75 -4.29
CA CYS A 10 5.50 -5.47 -2.87
C CYS A 10 6.15 -4.09 -2.65
N GLN A 11 7.13 -3.74 -3.48
CA GLN A 11 7.82 -2.46 -3.37
C GLN A 11 6.92 -1.28 -3.74
N SER A 12 6.10 -1.41 -4.78
CA SER A 12 5.10 -0.40 -5.16
C SER A 12 4.08 -0.16 -4.04
N HIS A 13 3.52 -1.21 -3.44
CA HIS A 13 2.57 -1.06 -2.32
C HIS A 13 3.22 -0.40 -1.10
N ARG A 14 4.47 -0.77 -0.75
CA ARG A 14 5.22 -0.09 0.33
C ARG A 14 5.48 1.39 0.04
N ASN A 15 5.80 1.74 -1.20
CA ASN A 15 6.00 3.13 -1.60
C ASN A 15 4.71 3.94 -1.50
N ASN A 16 3.58 3.36 -1.92
CA ASN A 16 2.26 3.99 -1.82
C ASN A 16 1.86 4.22 -0.35
N ILE A 17 2.06 3.23 0.53
CA ILE A 17 1.83 3.34 1.97
C ILE A 17 2.62 4.51 2.56
N ASN A 18 3.94 4.53 2.33
CA ASN A 18 4.81 5.61 2.81
C ASN A 18 4.38 6.99 2.29
N ARG A 19 3.89 7.07 1.04
CA ARG A 19 3.38 8.32 0.46
C ARG A 19 2.10 8.76 1.14
N TYR A 20 1.15 7.87 1.36
CA TYR A 20 -0.12 8.19 2.02
C TYR A 20 0.09 8.57 3.49
N GLU A 21 1.00 7.90 4.22
CA GLU A 21 1.37 8.30 5.58
C GLU A 21 2.01 9.69 5.65
N ARG A 22 2.77 10.09 4.63
CA ARG A 22 3.31 11.46 4.53
C ARG A 22 2.21 12.47 4.21
N LEU A 23 1.28 12.14 3.31
CA LEU A 23 0.14 13.01 2.98
C LEU A 23 -0.76 13.24 4.19
N LEU A 24 -0.98 12.23 5.05
CA LEU A 24 -1.78 12.39 6.27
C LEU A 24 -1.18 13.39 7.28
N LYS A 25 0.10 13.74 7.14
CA LYS A 25 0.79 14.75 7.95
C LYS A 25 0.65 16.17 7.39
N THR A 26 0.10 16.35 6.18
CA THR A 26 -0.14 17.66 5.59
C THR A 26 -1.55 18.17 5.90
N TYR A 27 -1.83 19.43 5.55
CA TYR A 27 -3.19 19.95 5.61
C TYR A 27 -4.04 19.28 4.53
N LEU A 28 -5.12 18.63 4.95
CA LEU A 28 -6.07 17.91 4.10
C LEU A 28 -7.47 18.27 4.57
N THR A 29 -8.40 18.35 3.63
CA THR A 29 -9.82 18.37 3.95
C THR A 29 -10.27 17.02 4.50
N ASP A 30 -11.42 16.98 5.19
CA ASP A 30 -11.96 15.74 5.73
C ASP A 30 -12.24 14.70 4.64
N ILE A 31 -12.66 15.14 3.45
CA ILE A 31 -12.91 14.27 2.31
C ILE A 31 -11.61 13.65 1.79
N GLU A 32 -10.56 14.47 1.63
CA GLU A 32 -9.25 13.99 1.19
C GLU A 32 -8.62 13.05 2.21
N ARG A 33 -8.76 13.37 3.51
CA ARG A 33 -8.29 12.50 4.60
C ARG A 33 -8.99 11.14 4.56
N ASN A 34 -10.32 11.11 4.52
CA ASN A 34 -11.09 9.86 4.44
C ASN A 34 -10.71 9.04 3.20
N PHE A 35 -10.52 9.70 2.05
CA PHE A 35 -10.07 9.03 0.84
C PHE A 35 -8.68 8.41 1.01
N ILE A 36 -7.73 9.16 1.58
CA ILE A 36 -6.36 8.69 1.80
C ILE A 36 -6.33 7.55 2.82
N GLU A 37 -7.12 7.61 3.89
CA GLU A 37 -7.20 6.55 4.90
C GLU A 37 -7.77 5.24 4.31
N LEU A 38 -8.83 5.34 3.48
CA LEU A 38 -9.37 4.19 2.77
C LEU A 38 -8.31 3.58 1.82
N ARG A 39 -7.64 4.42 1.03
CA ARG A 39 -6.56 3.98 0.13
C ARG A 39 -5.40 3.35 0.88
N LEU A 40 -5.00 3.90 2.02
CA LEU A 40 -3.95 3.35 2.87
C LEU A 40 -4.32 1.94 3.35
N TRP A 41 -5.56 1.73 3.76
CA TRP A 41 -6.06 0.42 4.17
C TRP A 41 -6.03 -0.60 3.02
N GLU A 42 -6.51 -0.22 1.83
CA GLU A 42 -6.46 -1.06 0.63
C GLU A 42 -5.04 -1.51 0.29
N GLU A 43 -4.08 -0.60 0.30
CA GLU A 43 -2.67 -0.88 0.01
C GLU A 43 -2.05 -1.84 1.02
N GLN A 44 -2.38 -1.68 2.31
CA GLN A 44 -1.92 -2.59 3.36
C GLN A 44 -2.52 -4.00 3.20
N VAL A 45 -3.81 -4.11 2.83
CA VAL A 45 -4.44 -5.40 2.55
C VAL A 45 -3.78 -6.07 1.35
N ALA A 46 -3.55 -5.32 0.26
CA ALA A 46 -2.89 -5.84 -0.94
C ALA A 46 -1.48 -6.36 -0.64
N LEU A 47 -0.70 -5.61 0.14
CA LEU A 47 0.64 -6.04 0.55
C LEU A 47 0.61 -7.32 1.40
N ARG A 48 -0.35 -7.44 2.33
CA ARG A 48 -0.54 -8.66 3.13
C ARG A 48 -0.88 -9.86 2.25
N GLN A 49 -1.75 -9.69 1.25
CA GLN A 49 -2.10 -10.76 0.33
C GLN A 49 -0.91 -11.21 -0.52
N ILE A 50 -0.06 -10.28 -0.98
CA ILE A 50 1.13 -10.63 -1.75
C ILE A 50 2.14 -11.40 -0.87
N ASN A 51 2.36 -10.96 0.36
CA ASN A 51 3.20 -11.70 1.31
C ASN A 51 2.63 -13.09 1.60
N GLN A 52 1.32 -13.23 1.81
CA GLN A 52 0.69 -14.53 2.05
C GLN A 52 0.84 -15.47 0.85
N LYS A 53 0.68 -14.95 -0.37
CA LYS A 53 0.91 -15.72 -1.61
C LYS A 53 2.37 -16.15 -1.77
N ALA A 54 3.31 -15.28 -1.38
CA ALA A 54 4.73 -15.60 -1.42
C ALA A 54 5.13 -16.69 -0.41
N SER A 55 4.44 -16.79 0.74
CA SER A 55 4.69 -17.84 1.74
C SER A 55 4.07 -19.20 1.39
N LEU A 56 3.15 -19.25 0.43
CA LEU A 56 2.44 -20.46 -0.01
C LEU A 56 3.01 -21.04 -1.32
N SER A 57 4.01 -20.38 -1.91
CA SER A 57 4.69 -20.77 -3.16
C SER A 57 6.14 -21.13 -2.90
#